data_AF-A0A7C0V113-F1
#
_entry.id   AF-A0A7C0V113-F1
#
_cell.length_a   1.000
_cell.length_b   1.000
_cell.length_c   1.000
_cell.angle_alpha   90.00
_cell.angle_beta   90.00
_cell.angle_gamma   90.00
#
_symmetry.space_group_name_H-M   'P 1'
#
loop_
_entity.id
_entity.type
_entity.pdbx_description
1 polymer ?
#
loop_
_entity_poly.entity_id
_entity_poly.type
_entity_poly.pdbx_seq_one_letter_code
_entity_poly.pdbx_strand_id
1 'polypeptide(L)'
;MFVSNETEAIKILKRYGVTHVVVFMAIDQSGRPVGWGEGTKWVWMARIAGYNETEFMDTSRGTWTEKGTQTVIYKLMTYGAQTKIGITPMVSLQHFKLVYYSSGPAKGGVYALVCIYEVVY
;
A
#
# COMPACT_ATOMS: atom_id res chain seq x y z
N MET A 1 3.39 11.55 2.16
CA MET A 1 3.89 10.54 1.19
C MET A 1 2.91 9.39 1.06
N PHE A 2 2.68 8.56 2.09
CA PHE A 2 1.79 7.39 1.94
C PHE A 2 0.34 7.71 1.55
N VAL A 3 -0.24 8.76 2.11
CA VAL A 3 -1.63 9.21 1.83
C VAL A 3 -1.72 10.28 0.73
N SER A 4 -0.63 10.56 0.01
CA SER A 4 -0.63 11.40 -1.19
C SER A 4 -0.55 10.54 -2.45
N ASN A 5 -0.78 11.12 -3.63
CA ASN A 5 -0.48 10.44 -4.90
C ASN A 5 1.04 10.34 -5.14
N GLU A 6 1.45 9.60 -6.18
CA GLU A 6 2.88 9.38 -6.49
C GLU A 6 3.61 10.68 -6.84
N THR A 7 2.96 11.62 -7.56
CA THR A 7 3.53 12.92 -7.97
C THR A 7 3.96 13.78 -6.78
N GLU A 8 3.16 13.83 -5.71
CA GLU A 8 3.52 14.58 -4.51
C GLU A 8 4.44 13.76 -3.58
N ALA A 9 4.25 12.44 -3.53
CA ALA A 9 5.10 11.56 -2.75
C ALA A 9 6.56 11.61 -3.19
N ILE A 10 6.83 11.60 -4.50
CA ILE A 10 8.19 11.55 -5.03
C ILE A 10 9.00 12.80 -4.69
N LYS A 11 8.36 13.97 -4.61
CA LYS A 11 9.00 15.22 -4.16
C LYS A 11 9.51 15.11 -2.73
N ILE A 12 8.69 14.53 -1.84
CA ILE A 12 9.05 14.30 -0.44
C ILE A 12 10.20 13.28 -0.37
N LEU A 13 10.09 12.16 -1.08
CA LEU A 13 11.10 11.11 -1.06
C LEU A 13 12.45 11.58 -1.59
N LYS A 14 12.45 12.41 -2.64
CA LYS A 14 13.66 12.98 -3.23
C LYS A 14 14.39 13.91 -2.26
N ARG A 15 13.64 14.70 -1.47
CA ARG A 15 14.23 15.58 -0.44
C ARG A 15 15.03 14.82 0.62
N TYR A 16 14.62 13.60 0.94
CA TYR A 16 15.27 12.76 1.95
C TYR A 16 16.20 11.68 1.35
N GLY A 17 16.42 11.66 0.03
CA GLY A 17 17.28 10.68 -0.63
C GLY A 17 16.84 9.22 -0.43
N VAL A 18 15.53 8.97 -0.34
CA VAL A 18 14.97 7.64 -0.06
C VAL A 18 15.13 6.72 -1.27
N THR A 19 15.82 5.61 -1.10
CA THR A 19 16.03 4.61 -2.18
C THR A 19 14.98 3.51 -2.19
N HIS A 20 14.43 3.16 -1.02
CA HIS A 20 13.48 2.07 -0.87
C HIS A 20 12.34 2.43 0.09
N VAL A 21 11.16 1.87 -0.20
CA VAL A 21 9.96 1.94 0.66
C VAL A 21 9.52 0.52 0.98
N VAL A 22 9.21 0.27 2.25
CA VAL A 22 8.73 -1.03 2.74
C VAL A 22 7.26 -0.91 3.14
N VAL A 23 6.45 -1.89 2.74
CA VAL A 23 5.05 -2.02 3.13
C VAL A 23 4.84 -3.39 3.74
N PHE A 24 4.17 -3.44 4.89
CA PHE A 24 3.81 -4.69 5.57
C PHE A 24 2.29 -4.83 5.66
N MET A 25 1.77 -5.97 5.25
CA MET A 25 0.34 -6.26 5.33
C MET A 25 0.07 -7.72 5.66
N ALA A 26 -1.05 -7.96 6.32
CA ALA A 26 -1.60 -9.30 6.41
C ALA A 26 -2.73 -9.44 5.38
N ILE A 27 -2.61 -10.43 4.50
CA ILE A 27 -3.61 -10.71 3.47
C ILE A 27 -4.07 -12.17 3.53
N ASP A 28 -5.32 -12.41 3.17
CA ASP A 28 -5.83 -13.76 2.94
C ASP A 28 -5.27 -14.35 1.63
N GLN A 29 -5.62 -15.60 1.34
CA GLN A 29 -5.21 -16.28 0.12
C GLN A 29 -5.84 -15.70 -1.17
N SER A 30 -6.84 -14.83 -1.04
CA SER A 30 -7.44 -14.06 -2.14
C SER A 30 -6.83 -12.66 -2.31
N GLY A 31 -5.79 -12.32 -1.53
CA GLY A 31 -5.12 -11.03 -1.59
C GLY A 31 -5.83 -9.89 -0.85
N ARG A 32 -6.85 -10.20 -0.05
CA ARG A 32 -7.62 -9.18 0.70
C ARG A 32 -6.97 -8.90 2.05
N PRO A 33 -6.84 -7.64 2.48
CA PRO A 33 -6.37 -7.31 3.81
C PRO A 33 -7.27 -7.92 4.90
N VAL A 34 -6.67 -8.53 5.93
CA VAL A 34 -7.39 -9.22 7.02
C VAL A 34 -7.36 -8.47 8.37
N GLY A 35 -7.11 -7.16 8.34
CA GLY A 35 -7.20 -6.31 9.54
C GLY A 35 -5.89 -6.05 10.29
N TRP A 36 -4.75 -6.53 9.79
CA TRP A 36 -3.43 -6.25 10.37
C TRP A 36 -2.47 -5.58 9.36
N GLY A 37 -1.42 -4.96 9.89
CA GLY A 37 -0.43 -4.24 9.10
C GLY A 37 -0.96 -2.91 8.55
N GLU A 38 -0.49 -2.51 7.38
CA GLU A 38 -0.87 -1.24 6.77
C GLU A 38 -2.36 -1.16 6.38
N GLY A 39 -3.02 -2.31 6.18
CA GLY A 39 -4.44 -2.38 5.84
C GLY A 39 -5.38 -1.73 6.88
N THR A 40 -4.94 -1.57 8.13
CA THR A 40 -5.68 -0.85 9.18
C THR A 40 -4.96 0.40 9.69
N LYS A 41 -3.64 0.49 9.49
CA LYS A 41 -2.83 1.60 10.00
C LYS A 41 -2.84 2.84 9.11
N TRP A 42 -3.22 2.71 7.84
CA TRP A 42 -3.29 3.85 6.92
C TRP A 42 -4.23 4.98 7.43
N VAL A 43 -5.27 4.63 8.20
CA VAL A 43 -6.19 5.60 8.83
C VAL A 43 -5.44 6.53 9.78
N TRP A 44 -4.52 5.98 10.57
CA TRP A 44 -3.68 6.78 11.48
C TRP A 44 -2.69 7.66 10.70
N MET A 45 -2.16 7.16 9.59
CA MET A 45 -1.31 7.98 8.70
C MET A 45 -2.07 9.18 8.14
N ALA A 46 -3.33 9.00 7.74
CA ALA A 46 -4.18 10.08 7.26
C ALA A 46 -4.42 11.15 8.35
N ARG A 47 -4.78 10.71 9.55
CA ARG A 47 -5.02 11.61 10.69
C ARG A 47 -3.77 12.39 11.11
N ILE A 48 -2.61 11.74 11.18
CA ILE A 48 -1.33 12.41 11.48
C ILE A 48 -0.98 13.45 10.41
N ALA A 49 -1.30 13.15 9.14
CA ALA A 49 -1.12 14.09 8.04
C ALA A 49 -2.16 15.22 8.00
N GLY A 50 -3.11 15.26 8.96
CA GLY A 50 -4.13 16.29 9.07
C GLY A 50 -5.35 16.10 8.17
N TYR A 51 -5.56 14.90 7.62
CA TYR A 51 -6.72 14.58 6.78
C TYR A 51 -7.82 13.86 7.55
N ASN A 52 -9.05 13.94 7.02
CA ASN A 52 -10.15 13.10 7.47
C ASN A 52 -10.15 11.76 6.70
N GLU A 53 -10.22 10.63 7.40
CA GLU A 53 -10.19 9.31 6.76
C GLU A 53 -11.33 9.07 5.76
N THR A 54 -12.47 9.75 5.94
CA THR A 54 -13.63 9.63 5.05
C THR A 54 -13.35 10.17 3.64
N GLU A 55 -12.32 10.99 3.48
CA GLU A 55 -11.85 11.43 2.17
C GLU A 55 -11.26 10.28 1.35
N PHE A 56 -10.74 9.23 2.01
CA PHE A 56 -10.04 8.11 1.37
C PHE A 56 -10.84 6.80 1.38
N MET A 57 -11.71 6.59 2.37
CA MET A 57 -12.56 5.41 2.44
C MET A 57 -13.95 5.77 2.96
N ASP A 58 -14.98 5.24 2.30
CA ASP A 58 -16.31 5.18 2.88
C ASP A 58 -16.29 4.18 4.04
N THR A 59 -16.23 4.70 5.27
CA THR A 59 -16.12 3.91 6.50
C THR A 59 -17.38 3.10 6.80
N SER A 60 -18.53 3.46 6.22
CA SER A 60 -19.78 2.70 6.38
C SER A 60 -19.82 1.46 5.49
N ARG A 61 -19.12 1.50 4.35
CA ARG A 61 -19.09 0.42 3.34
C ARG A 61 -17.78 -0.34 3.29
N GLY A 62 -16.72 0.19 3.90
CA GLY A 62 -15.36 -0.36 3.82
C GLY A 62 -14.75 -0.26 2.42
N THR A 63 -15.19 0.71 1.62
CA THR A 63 -14.77 0.85 0.21
C THR A 63 -13.93 2.10 0.01
N TRP A 64 -12.78 1.97 -0.65
CA TRP A 64 -11.93 3.09 -1.02
C TRP A 64 -12.66 4.09 -1.92
N THR A 65 -12.46 5.37 -1.68
CA THR A 65 -12.89 6.45 -2.57
C THR A 65 -11.93 6.56 -3.75
N GLU A 66 -12.29 7.33 -4.77
CA GLU A 66 -11.39 7.66 -5.88
C GLU A 66 -10.07 8.29 -5.38
N LYS A 67 -10.15 9.21 -4.41
CA LYS A 67 -8.96 9.79 -3.79
C LYS A 67 -8.13 8.73 -3.06
N GLY A 68 -8.79 7.81 -2.36
CA GLY A 68 -8.19 6.67 -1.69
C GLY A 68 -7.37 5.79 -2.64
N THR A 69 -7.96 5.42 -3.79
CA THR A 69 -7.30 4.54 -4.77
C THR A 69 -6.11 5.19 -5.47
N GLN A 70 -6.01 6.52 -5.45
CA GLN A 70 -4.87 7.26 -6.00
C GLN A 70 -3.67 7.38 -5.04
N THR A 71 -3.84 7.04 -3.76
CA THR A 71 -2.77 7.15 -2.77
C THR A 71 -1.64 6.14 -3.00
N VAL A 72 -0.41 6.51 -2.64
CA VAL A 72 0.75 5.60 -2.69
C VAL A 72 0.48 4.34 -1.87
N ILE A 73 -0.06 4.47 -0.66
CA ILE A 73 -0.29 3.31 0.21
C ILE A 73 -1.26 2.32 -0.44
N TYR A 74 -2.38 2.78 -1.00
CA TYR A 74 -3.33 1.91 -1.70
C TYR A 74 -2.65 1.16 -2.86
N LYS A 75 -1.90 1.90 -3.69
CA LYS A 75 -1.25 1.33 -4.87
C LYS A 75 -0.19 0.29 -4.51
N LEU A 76 0.70 0.60 -3.57
CA LEU A 76 1.74 -0.33 -3.13
C LEU A 76 1.10 -1.58 -2.50
N MET A 77 0.12 -1.38 -1.62
CA MET A 77 -0.63 -2.47 -1.00
C MET A 77 -1.28 -3.40 -2.04
N THR A 78 -2.03 -2.83 -2.96
CA THR A 78 -2.75 -3.57 -4.01
C THR A 78 -1.77 -4.31 -4.92
N TYR A 79 -0.71 -3.64 -5.38
CA TYR A 79 0.29 -4.23 -6.25
C TYR A 79 0.97 -5.42 -5.59
N GLY A 80 1.41 -5.26 -4.33
CA GLY A 80 2.07 -6.31 -3.57
C GLY A 80 1.17 -7.53 -3.33
N ALA A 81 -0.06 -7.29 -2.88
CA ALA A 81 -1.02 -8.36 -2.62
C ALA A 81 -1.34 -9.18 -3.87
N GLN A 82 -1.63 -8.49 -4.99
CA GLN A 82 -1.94 -9.14 -6.27
C GLN A 82 -0.74 -9.91 -6.83
N THR A 83 0.47 -9.36 -6.69
CA THR A 83 1.70 -10.07 -7.05
C THR A 83 1.88 -11.34 -6.20
N LYS A 84 1.64 -11.28 -4.88
CA LYS A 84 1.80 -12.43 -3.97
C LYS A 84 0.87 -13.59 -4.33
N ILE A 85 -0.35 -13.30 -4.78
CA ILE A 85 -1.32 -14.32 -5.18
C ILE A 85 -1.21 -14.73 -6.66
N GLY A 86 -0.22 -14.21 -7.39
CA GLY A 86 0.06 -14.60 -8.76
C GLY A 86 -0.89 -14.05 -9.80
N ILE A 87 -1.55 -12.90 -9.54
CA ILE A 87 -2.39 -12.22 -10.54
C ILE A 87 -1.74 -10.92 -11.00
N THR A 88 -2.05 -10.51 -12.23
CA THR A 88 -1.59 -9.24 -12.79
C THR A 88 -2.12 -8.07 -11.96
N PRO A 89 -1.24 -7.20 -11.43
CA PRO A 89 -1.68 -6.03 -10.68
C PRO A 89 -2.59 -5.11 -11.50
N MET A 90 -3.71 -4.68 -10.92
CA MET A 90 -4.67 -3.77 -11.54
C MET A 90 -4.24 -2.30 -11.46
N VAL A 91 -3.28 -2.00 -10.60
CA VAL A 91 -2.71 -0.66 -10.40
C VAL A 91 -1.36 -0.58 -11.09
N SER A 92 -1.08 0.55 -11.73
CA SER A 92 0.25 0.88 -12.22
C SER A 92 1.02 1.72 -11.21
N LEU A 93 2.33 1.52 -11.16
CA LEU A 93 3.27 2.29 -10.36
C LEU A 93 4.20 3.05 -11.31
N GLN A 94 4.32 4.36 -11.14
CA GLN A 94 5.16 5.22 -11.98
C GLN A 94 6.54 5.45 -11.35
N HIS A 95 6.58 5.61 -10.03
CA HIS A 95 7.78 5.97 -9.28
C HIS A 95 8.24 4.88 -8.30
N PHE A 96 7.65 3.69 -8.39
CA PHE A 96 7.95 2.57 -7.50
C PHE A 96 8.07 1.28 -8.29
N LYS A 97 9.10 0.50 -8.01
CA LYS A 97 9.34 -0.81 -8.60
C LYS A 97 9.42 -1.85 -7.49
N LEU A 98 8.54 -2.86 -7.51
CA LEU A 98 8.63 -3.97 -6.57
C LEU A 98 9.92 -4.76 -6.84
N VAL A 99 10.84 -4.78 -5.87
CA VAL A 99 12.13 -5.48 -5.99
C VAL A 99 12.22 -6.71 -5.10
N TYR A 100 11.37 -6.79 -4.07
CA TYR A 100 11.25 -7.97 -3.21
C TYR A 100 9.85 -8.06 -2.60
N TYR A 101 9.35 -9.27 -2.45
CA TYR A 101 8.24 -9.58 -1.56
C TYR A 101 8.48 -10.90 -0.84
N SER A 102 7.99 -11.02 0.40
CA SER A 102 8.25 -12.19 1.23
C SER A 102 7.63 -13.48 0.65
N SER A 103 8.45 -14.52 0.55
CA SER A 103 8.09 -15.82 -0.03
C SER A 103 7.41 -16.79 0.94
N GLY A 104 7.32 -16.46 2.24
CA GLY A 104 6.76 -17.33 3.27
C GLY A 104 5.35 -17.86 2.92
N PRO A 105 5.04 -19.11 3.31
CA PRO A 105 3.72 -19.69 3.08
C PRO A 105 2.67 -19.04 3.97
N ALA A 106 1.39 -19.17 3.59
CA ALA A 106 0.30 -18.76 4.47
C ALA A 106 0.32 -19.60 5.75
N LYS A 107 0.09 -18.96 6.89
CA LYS A 107 -0.11 -19.61 8.19
C LYS A 107 -1.52 -19.29 8.66
N GLY A 108 -2.33 -20.32 8.92
CA GLY A 108 -3.75 -20.14 9.24
C GLY A 108 -4.53 -19.42 8.11
N GLY A 109 -4.14 -19.62 6.85
CA GLY A 109 -4.79 -18.95 5.70
C GLY A 109 -4.36 -17.49 5.47
N VAL A 110 -3.40 -16.97 6.24
CA VAL A 110 -2.94 -15.58 6.14
C VAL A 110 -1.47 -15.52 5.72
N TYR A 111 -1.15 -14.66 4.76
CA TYR A 111 0.21 -14.26 4.44
C TYR A 111 0.61 -13.03 5.26
N ALA A 112 1.69 -13.13 6.02
CA ALA A 112 2.42 -11.97 6.54
C ALA A 112 3.33 -11.44 5.42
N LEU A 113 2.82 -10.49 4.63
CA LEU A 113 3.46 -10.03 3.41
C LEU A 113 4.27 -8.76 3.68
N VAL A 114 5.57 -8.85 3.42
CA VAL A 114 6.48 -7.69 3.35
C VAL A 114 6.81 -7.45 1.89
N CYS A 115 6.61 -6.22 1.41
CA CYS A 115 6.98 -5.79 0.07
C CYS A 115 7.99 -4.65 0.17
N ILE A 116 9.05 -4.72 -0.63
CA ILE A 116 10.08 -3.68 -0.75
C ILE A 116 10.04 -3.14 -2.17
N TYR A 117 9.87 -1.82 -2.27
CA TYR A 117 9.83 -1.08 -3.51
C TYR A 117 11.06 -0.19 -3.63
N GLU A 118 11.78 -0.29 -4.73
CA GLU A 118 12.78 0.69 -5.15
C GLU A 118 12.07 1.95 -5.64
N VAL A 119 12.59 3.13 -5.26
CA VAL A 119 12.09 4.43 -5.69
C VAL A 119 12.76 4.84 -6.99
N VAL A 120 11.94 5.20 -7.99
CA VAL A 120 12.40 5.64 -9.32
C VAL A 120 12.05 7.12 -9.51
N TYR A 121 13.07 7.96 -9.62
CA TYR A 121 12.94 9.43 -9.69
C TYR A 121 12.72 9.97 -11.11
#